data_AF-W7SPD3-F1
#
_entry.id   AF-W7SPD3-F1
#
_cell.length_a   1.000
_cell.length_b   1.000
_cell.length_c   1.000
_cell.angle_alpha   90.00
_cell.angle_beta   90.00
_cell.angle_gamma   90.00
#
_symmetry.space_group_name_H-M   'P 1'
#
loop_
_entity.id
_entity.type
_entity.pdbx_description
1 polymer ?
#
loop_
_entity_poly.entity_id
_entity_poly.type
_entity_poly.pdbx_seq_one_letter_code
_entity_poly.pdbx_strand_id
1 'polypeptide(L)'
;SRRSPPAAFGGRGEPAATDRHAGPSVSAQARTTALMLWRLGGPVTKRDAQAALLGSDADVSDFLHRLKAADVLIDHDVAVNQLMASGGPATKTAGQQALDAGTDSALTAFLADGWETPHDNDLNLRVNQVMSAGGAQVRAAGQKALDAGTEEALQDFLDNGWQQPFEIDQTVKVNQLMAAGGPEVRLAAQQALDAGTLDALNQFLAVDLPVAQARDAETAGISVLVLTAQQAADQAAAETQAAKLESERAATEAAAAQRAAQAAKDAAQRPTTTQTRPRTQRPRRPTRRTRPPRQPGRRSARPTRPR
;
A
#
# COMPACT_ATOMS: atom_id res chain seq x y z
N SER A 1 -50.77 28.76 72.39
CA SER A 1 -51.84 28.60 73.41
C SER A 1 -53.19 28.33 72.74
N ARG A 2 -54.16 27.76 73.46
CA ARG A 2 -55.53 27.50 72.95
C ARG A 2 -56.41 28.76 73.07
N ARG A 3 -57.33 29.00 72.12
CA ARG A 3 -58.78 29.25 72.35
C ARG A 3 -59.56 29.58 71.05
N SER A 4 -60.85 29.23 71.06
CA SER A 4 -61.92 29.51 70.08
C SER A 4 -63.26 29.56 70.87
N PRO A 5 -64.45 29.84 70.27
CA PRO A 5 -64.75 30.39 68.94
C PRO A 5 -65.15 31.90 69.06
N PRO A 6 -66.41 32.44 68.96
CA PRO A 6 -67.76 31.86 68.79
C PRO A 6 -68.61 32.37 67.57
N ALA A 7 -69.53 31.51 67.13
CA ALA A 7 -70.93 31.77 66.69
C ALA A 7 -71.35 32.93 65.71
N ALA A 8 -71.74 32.50 64.50
CA ALA A 8 -73.13 32.54 63.98
C ALA A 8 -73.67 33.66 63.04
N PHE A 9 -74.36 33.17 62.00
CA PHE A 9 -75.53 33.68 61.26
C PHE A 9 -75.47 34.94 60.34
N GLY A 10 -75.62 34.68 59.03
CA GLY A 10 -76.70 35.28 58.23
C GLY A 10 -76.38 36.52 57.39
N GLY A 11 -76.18 36.34 56.09
CA GLY A 11 -76.18 37.44 55.10
C GLY A 11 -76.15 36.92 53.66
N ARG A 12 -77.14 37.27 52.84
CA ARG A 12 -77.10 37.07 51.38
C ARG A 12 -76.43 38.26 50.73
N GLY A 13 -75.53 37.99 49.78
CA GLY A 13 -74.86 39.03 49.00
C GLY A 13 -73.81 38.42 48.08
N GLU A 14 -74.22 38.08 46.85
CA GLU A 14 -73.27 38.01 45.75
C GLU A 14 -72.84 39.43 45.40
N PRO A 15 -71.53 39.68 45.22
CA PRO A 15 -71.07 40.60 44.20
C PRO A 15 -70.43 39.79 43.07
N ALA A 16 -70.85 40.10 41.85
CA ALA A 16 -70.46 39.44 40.60
C ALA A 16 -68.97 39.03 40.54
N ALA A 17 -68.72 37.82 40.05
CA ALA A 17 -67.42 37.47 39.50
C ALA A 17 -67.10 38.44 38.36
N THR A 18 -66.26 39.45 38.63
CA THR A 18 -65.82 40.38 37.59
C THR A 18 -65.04 39.60 36.55
N ASP A 19 -65.55 39.56 35.32
CA ASP A 19 -64.90 38.91 34.19
C ASP A 19 -63.56 39.60 33.90
N ARG A 20 -62.46 38.93 34.30
CA ARG A 20 -61.10 39.49 34.22
C ARG A 20 -60.30 38.75 33.17
N HIS A 21 -60.33 39.33 31.98
CA HIS A 21 -59.44 39.05 30.86
C HIS A 21 -59.65 37.68 30.20
N ALA A 22 -60.85 37.49 29.64
CA ALA A 22 -60.89 37.04 28.26
C ALA A 22 -60.02 37.97 27.40
N GLY A 23 -58.78 37.56 27.12
CA GLY A 23 -57.94 38.17 26.09
C GLY A 23 -58.56 37.95 24.70
N PRO A 24 -58.02 38.59 23.64
CA PRO A 24 -58.47 38.30 22.29
C PRO A 24 -58.29 36.80 21.99
N SER A 25 -59.39 36.09 21.76
CA SER A 25 -59.36 34.66 21.46
C SER A 25 -58.59 34.44 20.16
N VAL A 26 -57.64 33.52 20.19
CA VAL A 26 -56.80 33.25 19.04
C VAL A 26 -57.63 32.55 17.97
N SER A 27 -57.56 33.08 16.75
CA SER A 27 -58.39 32.60 15.65
C SER A 27 -58.14 31.11 15.39
N ALA A 28 -59.20 30.39 14.97
CA ALA A 28 -59.07 29.00 14.57
C ALA A 28 -57.96 28.81 13.52
N GLN A 29 -57.80 29.77 12.61
CA GLN A 29 -56.72 29.83 11.63
C GLN A 29 -55.32 29.84 12.26
N ALA A 30 -55.08 30.61 13.33
CA ALA A 30 -53.79 30.63 14.01
C ALA A 30 -53.49 29.30 14.73
N ARG A 31 -54.48 28.70 15.39
CA ARG A 31 -54.35 27.32 15.92
C ARG A 31 -54.12 26.29 14.80
N THR A 32 -54.71 26.46 13.61
CA THR A 32 -54.38 25.66 12.41
C THR A 32 -52.94 25.88 11.93
N THR A 33 -52.43 27.11 11.93
CA THR A 33 -51.03 27.40 11.57
C THR A 33 -50.05 26.73 12.52
N ALA A 34 -50.27 26.79 13.84
CA ALA A 34 -49.46 26.09 14.82
C ALA A 34 -49.54 24.56 14.65
N LEU A 35 -50.73 24.01 14.36
CA LEU A 35 -50.92 22.59 14.03
C LEU A 35 -50.15 22.16 12.76
N MET A 36 -50.03 23.02 11.76
CA MET A 36 -49.22 22.75 10.56
C MET A 36 -47.72 22.81 10.87
N LEU A 37 -47.27 23.77 11.69
CA LEU A 37 -45.87 23.88 12.12
C LEU A 37 -45.44 22.68 12.98
N TRP A 38 -46.30 22.20 13.90
CA TRP A 38 -46.06 20.96 14.65
C TRP A 38 -45.99 19.70 13.78
N ARG A 39 -46.65 19.69 12.62
CA ARG A 39 -46.61 18.55 11.67
C ARG A 39 -45.42 18.61 10.72
N LEU A 40 -45.08 19.81 10.22
CA LEU A 40 -44.18 19.98 9.06
C LEU A 40 -42.86 20.70 9.37
N GLY A 41 -42.75 21.46 10.46
CA GLY A 41 -41.53 22.20 10.81
C GLY A 41 -40.34 21.29 11.17
N GLY A 42 -39.17 21.90 11.43
CA GLY A 42 -38.02 21.16 11.97
C GLY A 42 -38.18 20.81 13.46
N PRO A 43 -37.19 20.13 14.06
CA PRO A 43 -37.28 19.63 15.44
C PRO A 43 -37.63 20.68 16.50
N VAL A 44 -37.09 21.91 16.40
CA VAL A 44 -37.31 23.01 17.35
C VAL A 44 -38.69 23.63 17.12
N THR A 45 -39.01 24.00 15.87
CA THR A 45 -40.33 24.51 15.48
C THR A 45 -41.44 23.56 15.91
N LYS A 46 -41.22 22.24 15.79
CA LYS A 46 -42.17 21.21 16.22
C LYS A 46 -42.34 21.16 17.74
N ARG A 47 -41.23 21.17 18.50
CA ARG A 47 -41.24 21.16 19.97
C ARG A 47 -42.09 22.31 20.52
N ASP A 48 -41.88 23.51 20.02
CA ASP A 48 -42.47 24.71 20.62
C ASP A 48 -43.86 25.02 20.04
N ALA A 49 -44.16 24.63 18.80
CA ALA A 49 -45.53 24.51 18.32
C ALA A 49 -46.35 23.52 19.17
N GLN A 50 -45.78 22.39 19.58
CA GLN A 50 -46.46 21.43 20.46
C GLN A 50 -46.74 22.02 21.84
N ALA A 51 -45.74 22.67 22.45
CA ALA A 51 -45.90 23.34 23.74
C ALA A 51 -47.01 24.41 23.69
N ALA A 52 -47.00 25.25 22.66
CA ALA A 52 -48.02 26.27 22.45
C ALA A 52 -49.43 25.69 22.21
N LEU A 53 -49.56 24.62 21.43
CA LEU A 53 -50.85 23.96 21.17
C LEU A 53 -51.46 23.30 22.42
N LEU A 54 -50.62 22.79 23.32
CA LEU A 54 -51.02 22.24 24.62
C LEU A 54 -51.30 23.33 25.67
N GLY A 55 -50.91 24.58 25.38
CA GLY A 55 -51.10 25.74 26.23
C GLY A 55 -52.36 26.56 25.91
N SER A 56 -52.33 27.80 26.39
CA SER A 56 -53.38 28.80 26.21
C SER A 56 -53.36 29.44 24.81
N ASP A 57 -54.39 30.22 24.51
CA ASP A 57 -54.38 31.09 23.32
C ASP A 57 -53.21 32.09 23.34
N ALA A 58 -52.77 32.56 24.51
CA ALA A 58 -51.62 33.46 24.61
C ALA A 58 -50.31 32.76 24.18
N ASP A 59 -50.14 31.47 24.49
CA ASP A 59 -48.95 30.70 24.13
C ASP A 59 -48.89 30.43 22.62
N VAL A 60 -50.05 30.15 21.99
CA VAL A 60 -50.17 30.06 20.51
C VAL A 60 -49.84 31.40 19.85
N SER A 61 -50.25 32.52 20.44
CA SER A 61 -49.93 33.86 19.94
C SER A 61 -48.43 34.17 20.05
N ASP A 62 -47.81 33.94 21.21
CA ASP A 62 -46.39 34.25 21.45
C ASP A 62 -45.46 33.37 20.60
N PHE A 63 -45.76 32.08 20.45
CA PHE A 63 -45.06 31.19 19.52
C PHE A 63 -45.10 31.73 18.08
N LEU A 64 -46.30 32.02 17.54
CA LEU A 64 -46.45 32.42 16.15
C LEU A 64 -45.86 33.80 15.83
N HIS A 65 -45.83 34.71 16.81
CA HIS A 65 -45.38 36.10 16.62
C HIS A 65 -43.94 36.37 17.09
N ARG A 66 -43.31 35.48 17.86
CA ARG A 66 -41.97 35.72 18.46
C ARG A 66 -41.01 34.55 18.31
N LEU A 67 -41.42 33.36 18.74
CA LEU A 67 -40.51 32.20 18.80
C LEU A 67 -40.24 31.61 17.41
N LYS A 68 -41.29 31.41 16.61
CA LYS A 68 -41.25 30.75 15.29
C LYS A 68 -40.08 31.19 14.39
N ALA A 69 -39.75 32.49 14.37
CA ALA A 69 -38.68 33.00 13.50
C ALA A 69 -37.27 32.56 13.97
N ALA A 70 -37.05 32.44 15.28
CA ALA A 70 -35.82 31.87 15.83
C ALA A 70 -35.82 30.34 15.71
N ASP A 71 -36.97 29.68 15.94
CA ASP A 71 -37.08 28.22 15.85
C ASP A 71 -36.78 27.70 14.44
N VAL A 72 -37.30 28.37 13.41
CA VAL A 72 -37.02 28.06 11.99
C VAL A 72 -35.55 28.30 11.64
N LEU A 73 -34.94 29.38 12.14
CA LEU A 73 -33.51 29.65 11.92
C LEU A 73 -32.65 28.53 12.50
N ILE A 74 -32.92 28.09 13.74
CA ILE A 74 -32.20 27.00 14.41
C ILE A 74 -32.42 25.67 13.68
N ASP A 75 -33.65 25.40 13.20
CA ASP A 75 -33.95 24.21 12.41
C ASP A 75 -33.17 24.20 11.07
N HIS A 76 -33.03 25.36 10.42
CA HIS A 76 -32.21 25.52 9.23
C HIS A 76 -30.70 25.38 9.54
N ASP A 77 -30.18 26.00 10.59
CA ASP A 77 -28.79 25.84 11.05
C ASP A 77 -28.45 24.35 11.27
N VAL A 78 -29.35 23.61 11.92
CA VAL A 78 -29.20 22.17 12.16
C VAL A 78 -29.20 21.38 10.84
N ALA A 79 -30.07 21.71 9.88
CA ALA A 79 -30.09 21.07 8.56
C ALA A 79 -28.80 21.34 7.75
N VAL A 80 -28.29 22.58 7.77
CA VAL A 80 -27.02 22.94 7.11
C VAL A 80 -25.86 22.16 7.74
N ASN A 81 -25.79 22.08 9.07
CA ASN A 81 -24.76 21.28 9.75
C ASN A 81 -24.85 19.78 9.46
N GLN A 82 -26.06 19.22 9.27
CA GLN A 82 -26.23 17.82 8.86
C GLN A 82 -25.72 17.57 7.43
N LEU A 83 -26.04 18.45 6.49
CA LEU A 83 -25.59 18.34 5.09
C LEU A 83 -24.07 18.57 4.96
N MET A 84 -23.51 19.48 5.77
CA MET A 84 -22.07 19.62 5.95
C MET A 84 -21.44 18.36 6.57
N ALA A 85 -22.12 17.62 7.44
CA ALA A 85 -21.54 16.41 8.05
C ALA A 85 -21.39 15.26 7.04
N SER A 86 -22.37 15.06 6.15
CA SER A 86 -22.34 14.07 5.07
C SER A 86 -21.50 14.51 3.85
N GLY A 87 -21.38 15.82 3.61
CA GLY A 87 -20.67 16.38 2.45
C GLY A 87 -19.14 16.27 2.48
N GLY A 88 -18.52 16.53 1.33
CA GLY A 88 -17.07 16.65 1.20
C GLY A 88 -16.56 18.07 1.52
N PRO A 89 -15.27 18.36 1.25
CA PRO A 89 -14.66 19.66 1.52
C PRO A 89 -15.39 20.86 0.88
N ALA A 90 -15.82 20.77 -0.39
CA ALA A 90 -16.51 21.87 -1.06
C ALA A 90 -17.91 22.09 -0.47
N THR A 91 -18.65 21.01 -0.19
CA THR A 91 -19.96 21.07 0.49
C THR A 91 -19.84 21.73 1.87
N LYS A 92 -18.77 21.40 2.61
CA LYS A 92 -18.46 22.00 3.92
C LYS A 92 -18.13 23.48 3.83
N THR A 93 -17.36 23.91 2.81
CA THR A 93 -17.10 25.34 2.59
C THR A 93 -18.37 26.12 2.24
N ALA A 94 -19.23 25.60 1.38
CA ALA A 94 -20.48 26.27 1.00
C ALA A 94 -21.47 26.35 2.17
N GLY A 95 -21.64 25.28 2.94
CA GLY A 95 -22.49 25.29 4.14
C GLY A 95 -21.97 26.24 5.22
N GLN A 96 -20.66 26.31 5.44
CA GLN A 96 -20.07 27.27 6.37
C GLN A 96 -20.33 28.72 5.93
N GLN A 97 -20.26 29.02 4.63
CA GLN A 97 -20.61 30.36 4.11
C GLN A 97 -22.08 30.73 4.36
N ALA A 98 -23.00 29.76 4.33
CA ALA A 98 -24.40 29.99 4.67
C ALA A 98 -24.61 30.26 6.17
N LEU A 99 -23.90 29.52 7.04
CA LEU A 99 -23.89 29.76 8.49
C LEU A 99 -23.25 31.11 8.86
N ASP A 100 -22.11 31.44 8.27
CA ASP A 100 -21.37 32.70 8.50
C ASP A 100 -22.19 33.94 8.07
N ALA A 101 -23.09 33.77 7.09
CA ALA A 101 -24.02 34.81 6.67
C ALA A 101 -25.17 35.07 7.68
N GLY A 102 -25.42 34.15 8.63
CA GLY A 102 -26.31 34.35 9.77
C GLY A 102 -27.76 34.73 9.44
N THR A 103 -28.27 34.34 8.26
CA THR A 103 -29.62 34.73 7.80
C THR A 103 -30.39 33.56 7.23
N ASP A 104 -31.68 33.49 7.56
CA ASP A 104 -32.63 32.48 7.09
C ASP A 104 -32.65 32.32 5.56
N SER A 105 -32.48 33.43 4.83
CA SER A 105 -32.41 33.41 3.35
C SER A 105 -31.11 32.77 2.82
N ALA A 106 -29.99 32.84 3.53
CA ALA A 106 -28.74 32.21 3.12
C ALA A 106 -28.78 30.70 3.39
N LEU A 107 -29.27 30.31 4.57
CA LEU A 107 -29.48 28.90 4.93
C LEU A 107 -30.49 28.24 3.98
N THR A 108 -31.63 28.89 3.72
CA THR A 108 -32.67 28.36 2.81
C THR A 108 -32.16 28.23 1.38
N ALA A 109 -31.35 29.16 0.88
CA ALA A 109 -30.75 29.05 -0.45
C ALA A 109 -29.76 27.87 -0.54
N PHE A 110 -28.88 27.71 0.46
CA PHE A 110 -27.96 26.56 0.51
C PHE A 110 -28.71 25.22 0.63
N LEU A 111 -29.80 25.17 1.41
CA LEU A 111 -30.62 23.96 1.58
C LEU A 111 -31.52 23.64 0.39
N ALA A 112 -31.79 24.61 -0.50
CA ALA A 112 -32.60 24.41 -1.70
C ALA A 112 -31.78 23.80 -2.84
N ASP A 113 -30.73 24.51 -3.28
CA ASP A 113 -29.92 24.17 -4.46
C ASP A 113 -28.42 24.49 -4.29
N GLY A 114 -28.05 25.42 -3.41
CA GLY A 114 -26.66 25.86 -3.22
C GLY A 114 -25.67 24.80 -2.71
N TRP A 115 -26.17 23.62 -2.33
CA TRP A 115 -25.37 22.45 -1.95
C TRP A 115 -25.01 21.53 -3.14
N GLU A 116 -25.76 21.55 -4.24
CA GLU A 116 -25.66 20.57 -5.33
C GLU A 116 -24.31 20.68 -6.07
N THR A 117 -24.00 21.87 -6.60
CA THR A 117 -22.72 22.14 -7.29
C THR A 117 -21.49 21.80 -6.43
N PRO A 118 -21.36 22.21 -5.15
CA PRO A 118 -20.23 21.79 -4.34
C PRO A 118 -20.23 20.28 -4.03
N HIS A 119 -21.39 19.61 -3.93
CA HIS A 119 -21.47 18.15 -3.80
C HIS A 119 -20.94 17.44 -5.05
N ASP A 120 -21.36 17.86 -6.24
CA ASP A 120 -20.84 17.35 -7.52
C ASP A 120 -19.32 17.50 -7.62
N ASN A 121 -18.76 18.63 -7.18
CA ASN A 121 -17.31 18.83 -7.14
C ASN A 121 -16.62 17.84 -6.19
N ASP A 122 -17.21 17.57 -5.02
CA ASP A 122 -16.70 16.57 -4.07
C ASP A 122 -16.78 15.14 -4.63
N LEU A 123 -17.86 14.78 -5.35
CA LEU A 123 -17.99 13.49 -6.05
C LEU A 123 -16.98 13.34 -7.19
N ASN A 124 -16.87 14.33 -8.08
CA ASN A 124 -15.90 14.34 -9.18
C ASN A 124 -14.47 14.19 -8.66
N LEU A 125 -14.13 14.85 -7.54
CA LEU A 125 -12.83 14.70 -6.88
C LEU A 125 -12.61 13.27 -6.35
N ARG A 126 -13.61 12.67 -5.68
CA ARG A 126 -13.54 11.27 -5.21
C ARG A 126 -13.36 10.28 -6.38
N VAL A 127 -14.07 10.47 -7.49
CA VAL A 127 -13.93 9.60 -8.69
C VAL A 127 -12.51 9.68 -9.24
N ASN A 128 -11.96 10.88 -9.39
CA ASN A 128 -10.58 11.07 -9.84
C ASN A 128 -9.53 10.47 -8.89
N GLN A 129 -9.77 10.48 -7.57
CA GLN A 129 -8.91 9.81 -6.59
C GLN A 129 -8.91 8.29 -6.77
N VAL A 130 -10.09 7.67 -6.96
CA VAL A 130 -10.21 6.22 -7.23
C VAL A 130 -9.56 5.84 -8.57
N MET A 131 -9.73 6.65 -9.62
CA MET A 131 -9.04 6.47 -10.90
C MET A 131 -7.51 6.56 -10.79
N SER A 132 -7.00 7.45 -9.94
CA SER A 132 -5.56 7.63 -9.70
C SER A 132 -4.94 6.43 -8.97
N ALA A 133 -5.64 5.89 -7.95
CA ALA A 133 -5.21 4.70 -7.22
C ALA A 133 -5.41 3.38 -8.02
N GLY A 134 -6.41 3.35 -8.89
CA GLY A 134 -6.77 2.19 -9.70
C GLY A 134 -5.86 1.90 -10.90
N GLY A 135 -6.08 0.76 -11.55
CA GLY A 135 -5.39 0.37 -12.77
C GLY A 135 -6.05 0.90 -14.05
N ALA A 136 -5.90 0.19 -15.16
CA ALA A 136 -6.41 0.62 -16.46
C ALA A 136 -7.94 0.47 -16.55
N GLN A 137 -8.49 -0.61 -16.00
CA GLN A 137 -9.93 -0.86 -16.02
C GLN A 137 -10.67 0.09 -15.05
N VAL A 138 -10.14 0.31 -13.85
CA VAL A 138 -10.74 1.28 -12.89
C VAL A 138 -10.77 2.68 -13.49
N ARG A 139 -9.72 3.09 -14.22
CA ARG A 139 -9.72 4.38 -14.94
C ARG A 139 -10.76 4.44 -16.06
N ALA A 140 -10.92 3.37 -16.84
CA ALA A 140 -11.95 3.34 -17.89
C ALA A 140 -13.37 3.40 -17.31
N ALA A 141 -13.63 2.71 -16.20
CA ALA A 141 -14.91 2.75 -15.50
C ALA A 141 -15.19 4.12 -14.85
N GLY A 142 -14.20 4.72 -14.19
CA GLY A 142 -14.33 6.06 -13.60
C GLY A 142 -14.49 7.17 -14.65
N GLN A 143 -13.75 7.08 -15.77
CA GLN A 143 -13.92 8.01 -16.88
C GLN A 143 -15.35 7.93 -17.46
N LYS A 144 -15.91 6.72 -17.62
CA LYS A 144 -17.31 6.56 -18.04
C LYS A 144 -18.31 7.23 -17.08
N ALA A 145 -18.03 7.24 -15.78
CA ALA A 145 -18.86 7.94 -14.79
C ALA A 145 -18.75 9.47 -14.91
N LEU A 146 -17.53 10.00 -15.10
CA LEU A 146 -17.30 11.42 -15.39
C LEU A 146 -17.98 11.85 -16.71
N ASP A 147 -17.85 11.05 -17.77
CA ASP A 147 -18.41 11.30 -19.10
C ASP A 147 -19.95 11.28 -19.11
N ALA A 148 -20.59 10.61 -18.14
CA ALA A 148 -22.05 10.60 -17.98
C ALA A 148 -22.58 11.92 -17.40
N GLY A 149 -21.78 12.63 -16.59
CA GLY A 149 -22.11 13.96 -16.08
C GLY A 149 -23.31 14.02 -15.12
N THR A 150 -23.63 12.93 -14.41
CA THR A 150 -24.74 12.87 -13.43
C THR A 150 -24.27 12.38 -12.07
N GLU A 151 -24.84 12.95 -11.00
CA GLU A 151 -24.60 12.56 -9.60
C GLU A 151 -24.73 11.04 -9.40
N GLU A 152 -25.82 10.46 -9.90
CA GLU A 152 -26.13 9.02 -9.86
C GLU A 152 -24.98 8.16 -10.43
N ALA A 153 -24.43 8.52 -11.60
CA ALA A 153 -23.34 7.75 -12.22
C ALA A 153 -22.01 7.88 -11.45
N LEU A 154 -21.77 9.02 -10.80
CA LEU A 154 -20.61 9.22 -9.93
C LEU A 154 -20.74 8.40 -8.64
N GLN A 155 -21.93 8.37 -8.03
CA GLN A 155 -22.20 7.57 -6.82
C GLN A 155 -22.15 6.06 -7.10
N ASP A 156 -22.82 5.58 -8.16
CA ASP A 156 -22.78 4.18 -8.61
C ASP A 156 -21.34 3.67 -8.79
N PHE A 157 -20.49 4.48 -9.41
CA PHE A 157 -19.07 4.15 -9.58
C PHE A 157 -18.33 4.08 -8.25
N LEU A 158 -18.53 5.05 -7.36
CA LEU A 158 -17.83 5.16 -6.08
C LEU A 158 -18.21 4.05 -5.09
N ASP A 159 -19.47 3.65 -5.06
CA ASP A 159 -19.95 2.64 -4.14
C ASP A 159 -19.56 1.23 -4.61
N ASN A 160 -19.82 0.90 -5.89
CA ASN A 160 -19.62 -0.46 -6.41
C ASN A 160 -18.91 -0.55 -7.78
N GLY A 161 -19.09 0.43 -8.67
CA GLY A 161 -18.63 0.33 -10.06
C GLY A 161 -17.10 0.22 -10.24
N TRP A 162 -16.28 0.57 -9.25
CA TRP A 162 -14.82 0.36 -9.28
C TRP A 162 -14.38 -1.08 -8.97
N GLN A 163 -15.20 -1.89 -8.29
CA GLN A 163 -14.77 -3.15 -7.66
C GLN A 163 -14.38 -4.22 -8.69
N GLN A 164 -15.27 -4.54 -9.64
CA GLN A 164 -15.00 -5.52 -10.70
C GLN A 164 -13.85 -5.08 -11.65
N PRO A 165 -13.77 -3.82 -12.10
CA PRO A 165 -12.59 -3.31 -12.78
C PRO A 165 -11.27 -3.49 -11.99
N PHE A 166 -11.28 -3.27 -10.67
CA PHE A 166 -10.10 -3.43 -9.83
C PHE A 166 -9.63 -4.89 -9.72
N GLU A 167 -10.56 -5.85 -9.67
CA GLU A 167 -10.27 -7.28 -9.70
C GLU A 167 -9.67 -7.73 -11.05
N ILE A 168 -10.16 -7.18 -12.17
CA ILE A 168 -9.56 -7.42 -13.50
C ILE A 168 -8.14 -6.81 -13.56
N ASP A 169 -7.95 -5.59 -13.05
CA ASP A 169 -6.63 -4.95 -12.99
C ASP A 169 -5.62 -5.77 -12.15
N GLN A 170 -6.03 -6.33 -11.00
CA GLN A 170 -5.17 -7.23 -10.22
C GLN A 170 -4.90 -8.55 -10.97
N THR A 171 -5.93 -9.16 -11.57
CA THR A 171 -5.80 -10.41 -12.35
C THR A 171 -4.79 -10.26 -13.49
N VAL A 172 -4.84 -9.14 -14.22
CA VAL A 172 -3.88 -8.81 -15.29
C VAL A 172 -2.46 -8.65 -14.72
N LYS A 173 -2.30 -7.96 -13.59
CA LYS A 173 -1.02 -7.75 -12.91
C LYS A 173 -0.39 -9.06 -12.43
N VAL A 174 -1.19 -9.97 -11.85
CA VAL A 174 -0.72 -11.32 -11.43
C VAL A 174 -0.28 -12.14 -12.64
N ASN A 175 -1.04 -12.14 -13.74
CA ASN A 175 -0.66 -12.83 -14.97
C ASN A 175 0.65 -12.29 -15.60
N GLN A 176 0.87 -10.97 -15.56
CA GLN A 176 2.12 -10.36 -16.03
C GLN A 176 3.33 -10.79 -15.17
N LEU A 177 3.17 -10.83 -13.85
CA LEU A 177 4.20 -11.29 -12.91
C LEU A 177 4.48 -12.80 -13.05
N MET A 178 3.44 -13.60 -13.31
CA MET A 178 3.57 -15.02 -13.62
C MET A 178 4.40 -15.25 -14.90
N ALA A 179 4.10 -14.50 -15.96
CA ALA A 179 4.81 -14.62 -17.24
C ALA A 179 6.30 -14.22 -17.14
N ALA A 180 6.62 -13.22 -16.31
CA ALA A 180 7.99 -12.73 -16.10
C ALA A 180 8.78 -13.45 -14.98
N GLY A 181 8.10 -14.23 -14.13
CA GLY A 181 8.66 -14.81 -12.91
C GLY A 181 9.55 -16.05 -13.12
N GLY A 182 10.22 -16.49 -12.04
CA GLY A 182 10.87 -17.79 -11.97
C GLY A 182 9.88 -18.91 -11.60
N PRO A 183 10.37 -20.14 -11.37
CA PRO A 183 9.53 -21.28 -10.96
C PRO A 183 8.64 -21.01 -9.74
N GLU A 184 9.18 -20.43 -8.67
CA GLU A 184 8.42 -20.19 -7.43
C GLU A 184 7.41 -19.07 -7.62
N VAL A 185 7.77 -17.98 -8.31
CA VAL A 185 6.82 -16.89 -8.62
C VAL A 185 5.67 -17.39 -9.49
N ARG A 186 5.93 -18.28 -10.45
CA ARG A 186 4.88 -18.92 -11.26
C ARG A 186 3.95 -19.79 -10.43
N LEU A 187 4.49 -20.59 -9.51
CA LEU A 187 3.69 -21.46 -8.64
C LEU A 187 2.75 -20.64 -7.74
N ALA A 188 3.28 -19.61 -7.07
CA ALA A 188 2.49 -18.75 -6.18
C ALA A 188 1.46 -17.91 -6.95
N ALA A 189 1.80 -17.41 -8.15
CA ALA A 189 0.86 -16.66 -8.99
C ALA A 189 -0.29 -17.55 -9.49
N GLN A 190 0.00 -18.78 -9.92
CA GLN A 190 -1.03 -19.73 -10.35
C GLN A 190 -1.97 -20.08 -9.19
N GLN A 191 -1.45 -20.29 -7.98
CA GLN A 191 -2.28 -20.56 -6.79
C GLN A 191 -3.24 -19.41 -6.47
N ALA A 192 -2.81 -18.15 -6.63
CA ALA A 192 -3.68 -16.98 -6.45
C ALA A 192 -4.74 -16.83 -7.55
N LEU A 193 -4.42 -17.21 -8.80
CA LEU A 193 -5.37 -17.24 -9.92
C LEU A 193 -6.38 -18.38 -9.77
N ASP A 194 -5.93 -19.57 -9.36
CA ASP A 194 -6.78 -20.76 -9.13
C ASP A 194 -7.76 -20.56 -7.97
N ALA A 195 -7.38 -19.75 -6.97
CA ALA A 195 -8.27 -19.37 -5.86
C ALA A 195 -9.42 -18.44 -6.31
N GLY A 196 -9.25 -17.69 -7.39
CA GLY A 196 -10.31 -16.91 -8.03
C GLY A 196 -10.95 -15.82 -7.16
N THR A 197 -10.20 -15.23 -6.21
CA THR A 197 -10.70 -14.14 -5.35
C THR A 197 -9.73 -12.95 -5.28
N LEU A 198 -10.29 -11.75 -5.20
CA LEU A 198 -9.54 -10.51 -5.01
C LEU A 198 -8.56 -10.56 -3.81
N ASP A 199 -8.94 -11.20 -2.69
CA ASP A 199 -8.08 -11.35 -1.52
C ASP A 199 -6.85 -12.22 -1.82
N ALA A 200 -7.00 -13.32 -2.56
CA ALA A 200 -5.87 -14.17 -2.96
C ALA A 200 -4.91 -13.44 -3.92
N LEU A 201 -5.47 -12.68 -4.88
CA LEU A 201 -4.67 -11.83 -5.78
C LEU A 201 -3.90 -10.77 -5.00
N ASN A 202 -4.54 -10.09 -4.05
CA ASN A 202 -3.89 -9.08 -3.19
C ASN A 202 -2.84 -9.69 -2.27
N GLN A 203 -3.10 -10.86 -1.67
CA GLN A 203 -2.14 -11.58 -0.82
C GLN A 203 -0.88 -11.92 -1.62
N PHE A 204 -1.03 -12.50 -2.82
CA PHE A 204 0.12 -12.79 -3.67
C PHE A 204 0.92 -11.53 -4.01
N LEU A 205 0.24 -10.45 -4.40
CA LEU A 205 0.88 -9.19 -4.79
C LEU A 205 1.62 -8.48 -3.64
N ALA A 206 1.18 -8.67 -2.39
CA ALA A 206 1.73 -7.99 -1.21
C ALA A 206 2.68 -8.85 -0.37
N VAL A 207 2.48 -10.18 -0.33
CA VAL A 207 3.14 -11.10 0.62
C VAL A 207 3.90 -12.21 -0.10
N ASP A 208 3.24 -12.97 -0.98
CA ASP A 208 3.84 -14.21 -1.51
C ASP A 208 4.83 -13.94 -2.65
N LEU A 209 4.62 -12.89 -3.46
CA LEU A 209 5.52 -12.50 -4.55
C LEU A 209 6.95 -12.19 -4.07
N PRO A 210 7.21 -11.36 -3.03
CA PRO A 210 8.56 -11.17 -2.49
C PRO A 210 9.21 -12.47 -1.97
N VAL A 211 8.42 -13.34 -1.32
CA VAL A 211 8.93 -14.63 -0.80
C VAL A 211 9.32 -15.57 -1.92
N ALA A 212 8.49 -15.67 -2.97
CA ALA A 212 8.76 -16.46 -4.15
C ALA A 212 9.97 -15.94 -4.94
N GLN A 213 10.09 -14.61 -5.11
CA GLN A 213 11.26 -13.97 -5.72
C GLN A 213 12.55 -14.26 -4.94
N ALA A 214 12.50 -14.26 -3.60
CA ALA A 214 13.66 -14.60 -2.77
C ALA A 214 14.11 -16.06 -2.97
N ARG A 215 13.18 -17.01 -3.06
CA ARG A 215 13.48 -18.43 -3.34
C ARG A 215 14.01 -18.68 -4.75
N ASP A 216 13.46 -18.02 -5.76
CA ASP A 216 13.97 -18.06 -7.14
C ASP A 216 15.43 -17.55 -7.18
N ALA A 217 15.74 -16.47 -6.46
CA ALA A 217 17.09 -15.93 -6.33
C ALA A 217 18.05 -16.85 -5.53
N GLU A 218 17.58 -17.45 -4.44
CA GLU A 218 18.36 -18.42 -3.64
C GLU A 218 18.71 -19.65 -4.47
N THR A 219 17.75 -20.20 -5.22
CA THR A 219 17.93 -21.36 -6.10
C THR A 219 18.98 -21.08 -7.19
N ALA A 220 18.96 -19.87 -7.78
CA ALA A 220 19.99 -19.44 -8.72
C ALA A 220 21.37 -19.30 -8.04
N GLY A 221 21.43 -18.75 -6.83
CA GLY A 221 22.66 -18.64 -6.04
C GLY A 221 23.30 -19.98 -5.68
N ILE A 222 22.49 -20.94 -5.19
CA ILE A 222 22.90 -22.32 -4.89
C ILE A 222 23.47 -22.99 -6.15
N SER A 223 22.85 -22.79 -7.31
CA SER A 223 23.32 -23.35 -8.59
C SER A 223 24.74 -22.87 -8.95
N VAL A 224 25.05 -21.59 -8.71
CA VAL A 224 26.40 -21.01 -8.93
C VAL A 224 27.41 -21.55 -7.91
N LEU A 225 27.01 -21.74 -6.65
CA LEU A 225 27.87 -22.30 -5.61
C LEU A 225 28.23 -23.77 -5.91
N VAL A 226 27.27 -24.59 -6.37
CA VAL A 226 27.51 -25.98 -6.77
C VAL A 226 28.49 -26.07 -7.94
N LEU A 227 28.32 -25.24 -8.98
CA LEU A 227 29.26 -25.18 -10.11
C LEU A 227 30.67 -24.76 -9.67
N THR A 228 30.78 -23.80 -8.75
CA THR A 228 32.06 -23.33 -8.20
C THR A 228 32.73 -24.41 -7.36
N ALA A 229 31.97 -25.15 -6.55
CA ALA A 229 32.47 -26.26 -5.74
C ALA A 229 32.97 -27.43 -6.63
N GLN A 230 32.27 -27.74 -7.72
CA GLN A 230 32.73 -28.75 -8.69
C GLN A 230 34.06 -28.33 -9.35
N GLN A 231 34.17 -27.08 -9.83
CA GLN A 231 35.42 -26.57 -10.42
C GLN A 231 36.60 -26.63 -9.45
N ALA A 232 36.37 -26.28 -8.18
CA ALA A 232 37.40 -26.39 -7.13
C ALA A 232 37.79 -27.85 -6.85
N ALA A 233 36.84 -28.79 -6.86
CA ALA A 233 37.10 -30.22 -6.69
C ALA A 233 37.90 -30.80 -7.87
N ASP A 234 37.55 -30.43 -9.11
CA ASP A 234 38.26 -30.84 -10.32
C ASP A 234 39.70 -30.33 -10.33
N GLN A 235 39.92 -29.07 -9.93
CA GLN A 235 41.27 -28.50 -9.75
C GLN A 235 42.06 -29.25 -8.66
N ALA A 236 41.47 -29.48 -7.49
CA ALA A 236 42.14 -30.20 -6.38
C ALA A 236 42.51 -31.64 -6.76
N ALA A 237 41.67 -32.32 -7.56
CA ALA A 237 41.98 -33.64 -8.12
C ALA A 237 43.15 -33.60 -9.11
N ALA A 238 43.20 -32.59 -10.00
CA ALA A 238 44.30 -32.41 -10.94
C ALA A 238 45.63 -32.08 -10.23
N GLU A 239 45.62 -31.19 -9.24
CA GLU A 239 46.79 -30.86 -8.41
C GLU A 239 47.28 -32.08 -7.61
N THR A 240 46.35 -32.86 -7.02
CA THR A 240 46.67 -34.12 -6.34
C THR A 240 47.34 -35.12 -7.27
N GLN A 241 46.89 -35.23 -8.53
CA GLN A 241 47.50 -36.13 -9.49
C GLN A 241 48.87 -35.64 -9.97
N ALA A 242 49.06 -34.32 -10.14
CA ALA A 242 50.37 -33.73 -10.43
C ALA A 242 51.37 -33.98 -9.28
N ALA A 243 50.94 -33.81 -8.03
CA ALA A 243 51.77 -34.06 -6.85
C ALA A 243 52.22 -35.54 -6.73
N LYS A 244 51.35 -36.50 -7.07
CA LYS A 244 51.72 -37.93 -7.15
C LYS A 244 52.82 -38.18 -8.19
N LEU A 245 52.62 -37.68 -9.41
CA LEU A 245 53.58 -37.85 -10.52
C LEU A 245 54.95 -37.23 -10.19
N GLU A 246 54.98 -36.11 -9.48
CA GLU A 246 56.24 -35.49 -9.05
C GLU A 246 56.90 -36.25 -7.88
N SER A 247 56.11 -36.82 -6.97
CA SER A 247 56.61 -37.71 -5.92
C SER A 247 57.23 -39.00 -6.49
N GLU A 248 56.59 -39.61 -7.50
CA GLU A 248 57.11 -40.77 -8.22
C GLU A 248 58.43 -40.48 -8.96
N ARG A 249 58.55 -39.28 -9.56
CA ARG A 249 59.82 -38.80 -10.15
C ARG A 249 60.89 -38.64 -9.08
N ALA A 250 60.60 -37.92 -8.00
CA ALA A 250 61.56 -37.69 -6.91
C ALA A 250 62.06 -39.01 -6.28
N ALA A 251 61.17 -39.99 -6.08
CA ALA A 251 61.53 -41.33 -5.62
C ALA A 251 62.44 -42.07 -6.64
N THR A 252 62.14 -41.95 -7.94
CA THR A 252 62.94 -42.55 -9.02
C THR A 252 64.34 -41.94 -9.11
N GLU A 253 64.45 -40.61 -8.99
CA GLU A 253 65.73 -39.89 -8.96
C GLU A 253 66.54 -40.22 -7.71
N ALA A 254 65.91 -40.28 -6.52
CA ALA A 254 66.56 -40.70 -5.29
C ALA A 254 67.11 -42.13 -5.40
N ALA A 255 66.33 -43.07 -5.96
CA ALA A 255 66.77 -44.44 -6.21
C ALA A 255 67.90 -44.53 -7.26
N ALA A 256 67.95 -43.60 -8.23
CA ALA A 256 69.08 -43.49 -9.17
C ALA A 256 70.35 -42.96 -8.47
N ALA A 257 70.22 -41.91 -7.64
CA ALA A 257 71.31 -41.33 -6.87
C ALA A 257 71.92 -42.34 -5.88
N GLN A 258 71.09 -43.13 -5.19
CA GLN A 258 71.54 -44.21 -4.30
C GLN A 258 72.36 -45.28 -5.06
N ARG A 259 71.88 -45.73 -6.23
CA ARG A 259 72.61 -46.68 -7.09
C ARG A 259 73.95 -46.12 -7.58
N ALA A 260 73.99 -44.86 -7.98
CA ALA A 260 75.23 -44.19 -8.38
C ALA A 260 76.23 -44.07 -7.21
N ALA A 261 75.74 -43.72 -6.00
CA ALA A 261 76.55 -43.65 -4.79
C ALA A 261 77.11 -45.02 -4.36
N GLN A 262 76.35 -46.10 -4.52
CA GLN A 262 76.85 -47.44 -4.24
C GLN A 262 77.90 -47.87 -5.26
N ALA A 263 77.65 -47.71 -6.56
CA ALA A 263 78.64 -48.01 -7.60
C ALA A 263 79.96 -47.24 -7.43
N ALA A 264 79.90 -46.00 -6.92
CA ALA A 264 81.09 -45.21 -6.57
C ALA A 264 81.88 -45.81 -5.38
N LYS A 265 81.20 -46.33 -4.34
CA LYS A 265 81.86 -47.07 -3.25
C LYS A 265 82.51 -48.36 -3.76
N ASP A 266 81.79 -49.14 -4.55
CA ASP A 266 82.27 -50.42 -5.09
C ASP A 266 83.50 -50.20 -5.99
N ALA A 267 83.51 -49.13 -6.79
CA ALA A 267 84.66 -48.74 -7.60
C ALA A 267 85.86 -48.29 -6.74
N ALA A 268 85.64 -47.58 -5.64
CA ALA A 268 86.69 -47.15 -4.72
C ALA A 268 87.30 -48.30 -3.90
N GLN A 269 86.59 -49.42 -3.75
CA GLN A 269 87.07 -50.63 -3.07
C GLN A 269 87.84 -51.60 -3.99
N ARG A 270 87.88 -51.37 -5.31
CA ARG A 270 88.68 -52.19 -6.23
C ARG A 270 90.16 -51.83 -6.13
N PRO A 271 91.09 -52.80 -5.97
CA PRO A 271 92.52 -52.53 -5.97
C PRO A 271 92.99 -51.92 -7.28
N THR A 272 93.74 -50.82 -7.20
CA THR A 272 94.35 -50.16 -8.36
C THR A 272 95.56 -50.95 -8.85
N THR A 273 95.35 -51.86 -9.80
CA THR A 273 96.43 -52.56 -10.52
C THR A 273 97.19 -51.59 -11.45
N THR A 274 98.17 -50.90 -10.88
CA THR A 274 99.14 -50.07 -11.61
C THR A 274 99.97 -50.95 -12.56
N GLN A 275 99.55 -51.03 -13.83
CA GLN A 275 100.32 -51.69 -14.88
C GLN A 275 101.10 -50.66 -15.72
N THR A 276 102.40 -50.57 -15.46
CA THR A 276 103.26 -49.52 -16.03
C THR A 276 103.79 -49.90 -17.41
N ARG A 277 103.12 -49.38 -18.46
CA ARG A 277 103.62 -48.93 -19.79
C ARG A 277 104.67 -49.79 -20.54
N PRO A 278 104.57 -49.77 -21.89
CA PRO A 278 105.61 -49.02 -22.62
C PRO A 278 105.09 -47.78 -23.36
N ARG A 279 105.99 -47.12 -24.11
CA ARG A 279 105.84 -45.75 -24.64
C ARG A 279 106.20 -45.73 -26.13
N THR A 280 105.22 -45.61 -27.02
CA THR A 280 105.50 -45.44 -28.47
C THR A 280 104.46 -44.58 -29.20
N GLN A 281 104.96 -43.46 -29.73
CA GLN A 281 104.49 -42.71 -30.90
C GLN A 281 103.10 -42.04 -30.91
N ARG A 282 102.97 -41.09 -31.84
CA ARG A 282 101.95 -40.03 -31.94
C ARG A 282 101.64 -39.83 -33.42
N PRO A 283 100.36 -39.65 -33.81
CA PRO A 283 100.11 -38.57 -34.76
C PRO A 283 98.87 -37.70 -34.46
N ARG A 284 99.09 -36.39 -34.57
CA ARG A 284 98.23 -35.31 -35.12
C ARG A 284 96.70 -35.29 -34.87
N ARG A 285 96.27 -34.18 -34.25
CA ARG A 285 94.98 -33.45 -34.44
C ARG A 285 94.68 -33.22 -35.94
N PRO A 286 93.41 -33.03 -36.37
CA PRO A 286 92.47 -32.01 -35.87
C PRO A 286 91.12 -32.63 -35.39
N THR A 287 89.99 -31.96 -35.14
CA THR A 287 89.53 -30.57 -35.40
C THR A 287 88.66 -30.03 -34.23
N ARG A 288 87.78 -29.03 -34.46
CA ARG A 288 86.85 -28.41 -33.49
C ARG A 288 85.46 -28.29 -34.14
N ARG A 289 84.41 -28.78 -33.49
CA ARG A 289 82.99 -28.43 -33.74
C ARG A 289 82.28 -28.25 -32.39
N THR A 290 82.09 -27.03 -31.88
CA THR A 290 80.97 -26.11 -32.16
C THR A 290 79.61 -26.62 -31.70
N ARG A 291 79.29 -26.29 -30.45
CA ARG A 291 77.97 -26.35 -29.78
C ARG A 291 76.95 -25.46 -30.52
N PRO A 292 75.72 -25.93 -30.82
CA PRO A 292 74.63 -25.06 -31.30
C PRO A 292 74.06 -24.18 -30.16
N PRO A 293 73.47 -23.00 -30.47
CA PRO A 293 73.05 -22.03 -29.46
C PRO A 293 71.69 -22.35 -28.81
N ARG A 294 71.43 -21.76 -27.63
CA ARG A 294 70.06 -21.54 -27.14
C ARG A 294 69.36 -20.56 -28.08
N GLN A 295 68.11 -20.82 -28.47
CA GLN A 295 67.24 -19.78 -29.02
C GLN A 295 66.65 -18.93 -27.88
N PRO A 296 66.64 -17.58 -27.99
CA PRO A 296 65.83 -16.70 -27.17
C PRO A 296 64.58 -16.23 -27.96
N GLY A 297 63.39 -16.61 -27.49
CA GLY A 297 62.12 -16.10 -28.02
C GLY A 297 60.93 -16.76 -27.31
N ARG A 298 59.83 -16.05 -26.98
CA ARG A 298 59.50 -14.63 -27.24
C ARG A 298 58.96 -13.96 -25.97
N ARG A 299 59.27 -12.67 -25.77
CA ARG A 299 58.45 -11.77 -24.95
C ARG A 299 57.37 -11.16 -25.84
N SER A 300 56.14 -11.64 -25.74
CA SER A 300 54.94 -11.04 -26.36
C SER A 300 53.71 -11.61 -25.65
N ALA A 301 52.66 -10.86 -25.31
CA ALA A 301 52.55 -9.43 -25.07
C ALA A 301 51.42 -9.22 -24.03
N ARG A 302 51.37 -8.10 -23.32
CA ARG A 302 50.31 -7.81 -22.33
C ARG A 302 49.10 -7.17 -23.03
N PRO A 303 47.91 -7.80 -23.08
CA PRO A 303 46.70 -7.12 -23.51
C PRO A 303 46.23 -6.23 -22.36
N THR A 304 46.14 -4.92 -22.59
CA THR A 304 45.44 -3.99 -21.71
C THR A 304 43.93 -4.20 -21.84
N ARG A 305 43.18 -4.10 -20.73
CA ARG A 305 41.75 -3.74 -20.80
C ARG A 305 41.55 -2.48 -21.65
N PRO A 306 40.42 -2.37 -22.33
CA PRO A 306 39.66 -1.13 -22.22
C PRO A 306 38.18 -1.37 -21.92
N ARG A 307 37.68 -0.60 -20.94
CA ARG A 307 36.26 -0.39 -20.58
C ARG A 307 35.49 -1.69 -20.28
#